data_AF-A0AAD9RHC7-F1
#
_entry.id   AF-A0AAD9RHC7-F1
#
_cell.length_a   1.000
_cell.length_b   1.000
_cell.length_c   1.000
_cell.angle_alpha   90.00
_cell.angle_beta   90.00
_cell.angle_gamma   90.00
#
_symmetry.space_group_name_H-M   'P 1'
#
loop_
_entity.id
_entity.type
_entity.pdbx_description
1 polymer ?
#
loop_
_entity_poly.entity_id
_entity_poly.type
_entity_poly.pdbx_seq_one_letter_code
_entity_poly.pdbx_strand_id
1 'polypeptide(L)'
;MLNVSKSTVADIVKRFKYEDRIDSIPQKGQPKKLDARDKRKLIRKIKKDPTLSAPKLAAELLNEVGKKVHPQTIRRALKENGYNGRVARKKPPVLEYGSVIWSPYFSSHRNDIEAVQHKFLRLAAKHSGNPMPYSSHKWLTNTVKLFLSLNDISWQ
;
A
#
# COMPACT_ATOMS: atom_id res chain seq x y z
N MET A 1 -18.48 39.27 43.23
CA MET A 1 -18.21 39.84 41.88
C MET A 1 -17.43 38.82 41.07
N LEU A 2 -17.67 38.72 39.76
CA LEU A 2 -16.88 37.87 38.87
C LEU A 2 -15.54 38.56 38.57
N ASN A 3 -14.41 37.86 38.73
CA ASN A 3 -13.07 38.38 38.44
C ASN A 3 -12.77 38.38 36.93
N VAL A 4 -13.58 39.09 36.16
CA VAL A 4 -13.52 39.13 34.69
C VAL A 4 -13.66 40.59 34.24
N SER A 5 -12.90 40.97 33.22
CA SER A 5 -12.95 42.34 32.70
C SER A 5 -14.32 42.68 32.08
N LYS A 6 -14.74 43.94 32.20
CA LYS A 6 -16.02 44.42 31.64
C LYS A 6 -16.10 44.24 30.11
N SER A 7 -14.97 44.41 29.40
CA SER A 7 -14.90 44.22 27.94
C SER A 7 -15.12 42.76 27.55
N THR A 8 -14.52 41.82 28.28
CA THR A 8 -14.74 40.38 28.03
C THR A 8 -16.21 40.00 28.21
N VAL A 9 -16.88 40.53 29.24
CA VAL A 9 -18.32 40.30 29.44
C VAL A 9 -19.13 40.90 28.29
N ALA A 10 -18.82 42.12 27.86
CA ALA A 10 -19.49 42.76 26.71
C ALA A 10 -19.30 41.95 25.42
N ASP A 11 -18.10 41.43 25.16
CA ASP A 11 -17.82 40.59 24.00
C ASP A 11 -18.60 39.27 24.05
N ILE A 12 -18.72 38.64 25.23
CA ILE A 12 -19.53 37.43 25.41
C ILE A 12 -21.01 37.73 25.12
N VAL A 13 -21.57 38.81 25.68
CA VAL A 13 -22.97 39.19 25.42
C VAL A 13 -23.19 39.50 23.93
N LYS A 14 -22.22 40.15 23.27
CA LYS A 14 -22.27 40.43 21.84
C LYS A 14 -22.29 39.14 21.02
N ARG A 15 -21.35 38.22 21.28
CA ARG A 15 -21.30 36.91 20.61
C ARG A 15 -22.61 36.13 20.80
N PHE A 16 -23.15 36.11 22.00
CA PHE A 16 -24.42 35.43 22.28
C PHE A 16 -25.57 36.02 21.47
N LYS A 17 -25.71 37.36 21.42
CA LYS A 17 -26.81 38.02 20.69
C LYS A 17 -26.76 37.84 19.18
N TYR A 18 -25.57 37.86 18.57
CA TYR A 18 -25.42 37.89 17.11
C TYR A 18 -25.05 36.55 16.49
N GLU A 19 -24.38 35.67 17.22
CA GLU A 19 -23.81 34.43 16.72
C GLU A 19 -24.37 33.19 17.44
N ASP A 20 -25.25 33.38 18.43
CA ASP A 20 -25.84 32.34 19.30
C ASP A 20 -24.80 31.39 19.90
N ARG A 21 -23.66 31.95 20.30
CA ARG A 21 -22.56 31.20 20.91
C ARG A 21 -21.93 31.94 22.06
N ILE A 22 -21.35 31.18 22.97
CA ILE A 22 -20.58 31.68 24.12
C ILE A 22 -19.09 31.34 23.94
N ASP A 23 -18.79 30.24 23.26
CA ASP A 23 -17.43 29.75 23.05
C ASP A 23 -16.61 30.62 22.09
N SER A 24 -15.30 30.70 22.35
CA SER A 24 -14.36 31.31 21.41
C SER A 24 -14.07 30.38 20.24
N ILE A 25 -14.11 30.90 19.01
CA ILE A 25 -13.62 30.15 17.84
C ILE A 25 -12.11 29.89 18.01
N PRO A 26 -11.62 28.67 17.69
CA PRO A 26 -10.20 28.44 17.54
C PRO A 26 -9.60 29.32 16.43
N GLN A 27 -8.43 29.90 16.69
CA GLN A 27 -7.74 30.73 15.69
C GLN A 27 -7.29 29.90 14.48
N LYS A 28 -7.37 30.48 13.29
CA LYS A 28 -6.82 29.88 12.07
C LYS A 28 -5.31 29.82 12.19
N GLY A 29 -4.75 28.61 12.19
CA GLY A 29 -3.30 28.42 12.22
C GLY A 29 -2.58 28.86 10.94
N GLN A 30 -1.25 28.82 10.97
CA GLN A 30 -0.40 29.18 9.82
C GLN A 30 -0.65 28.25 8.61
N PRO A 31 -0.68 28.79 7.37
CA PRO A 31 -0.80 27.95 6.19
C PRO A 31 0.37 26.97 6.05
N LYS A 32 0.05 25.72 5.66
CA LYS A 32 1.07 24.68 5.44
C LYS A 32 1.88 24.99 4.17
N LYS A 33 3.17 24.65 4.19
CA LYS A 33 4.08 24.83 3.03
C LYS A 33 3.71 23.96 1.82
N LEU A 34 3.08 22.81 2.06
CA LEU A 34 2.58 21.90 1.03
C LEU A 34 1.08 22.14 0.82
N ASP A 35 0.71 22.41 -0.42
CA ASP A 35 -0.70 22.53 -0.82
C ASP A 35 -1.35 21.15 -1.01
N ALA A 36 -2.68 21.12 -1.09
CA ALA A 36 -3.46 19.92 -1.41
C ALA A 36 -3.06 19.30 -2.77
N ARG A 37 -2.64 20.10 -3.75
CA ARG A 37 -2.12 19.59 -5.04
C ARG A 37 -0.77 18.88 -4.86
N ASP A 38 0.13 19.46 -4.06
CA ASP A 38 1.45 18.90 -3.79
C ASP A 38 1.34 17.57 -3.05
N LYS A 39 0.46 17.50 -2.05
CA LYS A 39 0.17 16.25 -1.32
C LYS A 39 -0.33 15.15 -2.26
N ARG A 40 -1.27 15.48 -3.16
CA ARG A 40 -1.78 14.52 -4.16
C ARG A 40 -0.68 14.02 -5.11
N LYS A 41 0.25 14.90 -5.54
CA LYS A 41 1.41 14.48 -6.34
C LYS A 41 2.30 13.50 -5.58
N LEU A 42 2.64 13.80 -4.32
CA LEU A 42 3.46 12.92 -3.47
C LEU A 42 2.82 11.54 -3.32
N ILE A 43 1.51 11.48 -3.04
CA ILE A 43 0.77 10.23 -2.89
C ILE A 43 0.79 9.42 -4.19
N ARG A 44 0.58 10.07 -5.35
CA ARG A 44 0.65 9.38 -6.65
C ARG A 44 2.02 8.76 -6.92
N LYS A 45 3.11 9.47 -6.57
CA LYS A 45 4.47 8.95 -6.72
C LYS A 45 4.72 7.72 -5.86
N ILE A 46 4.29 7.75 -4.60
CA ILE A 46 4.44 6.59 -3.70
C ILE A 46 3.55 5.42 -4.10
N LYS A 47 2.37 5.67 -4.65
CA LYS A 47 1.54 4.60 -5.20
C LYS A 47 2.21 3.92 -6.40
N LYS A 48 2.97 4.66 -7.21
CA LYS A 48 3.72 4.12 -8.35
C LYS A 48 4.98 3.37 -7.90
N ASP A 49 5.74 3.94 -6.98
CA ASP A 49 6.93 3.32 -6.41
C ASP A 49 6.96 3.52 -4.88
N PRO A 50 6.58 2.48 -4.11
CA PRO A 50 6.49 2.58 -2.66
C PRO A 50 7.86 2.60 -1.96
N THR A 51 8.96 2.36 -2.69
CA THR A 51 10.32 2.33 -2.13
C THR A 51 10.99 3.71 -2.11
N LEU A 52 10.34 4.73 -2.70
CA LEU A 52 10.90 6.08 -2.78
C LEU A 52 11.14 6.70 -1.41
N SER A 53 12.33 7.26 -1.24
CA SER A 53 12.74 7.92 0.00
C SER A 53 12.24 9.36 0.08
N ALA A 54 11.96 9.82 1.30
CA ALA A 54 11.49 11.19 1.54
C ALA A 54 12.47 12.30 1.05
N PRO A 55 13.81 12.16 1.18
CA PRO A 55 14.75 13.14 0.62
C PRO A 55 14.68 13.22 -0.91
N LYS A 56 14.55 12.08 -1.59
CA LYS A 56 14.40 12.03 -3.04
C LYS A 56 13.11 12.74 -3.48
N LEU A 57 12.00 12.48 -2.80
CA LEU A 57 10.74 13.17 -3.05
C LEU A 57 10.85 14.70 -2.82
N ALA A 58 11.67 15.15 -1.87
CA ALA A 58 11.89 16.57 -1.62
C ALA A 58 12.67 17.24 -2.76
N ALA A 59 13.70 16.57 -3.27
CA ALA A 59 14.46 17.04 -4.43
C ALA A 59 13.59 17.09 -5.69
N GLU A 60 12.79 16.04 -5.94
CA GLU A 60 11.87 16.03 -7.09
C GLU A 60 10.80 17.12 -6.98
N LEU A 61 10.28 17.37 -5.78
CA LEU A 61 9.27 18.41 -5.56
C LEU A 61 9.86 19.82 -5.77
N LEU A 62 11.14 20.01 -5.42
CA LEU A 62 11.87 21.24 -5.73
C LEU A 62 12.00 21.41 -7.26
N ASN A 63 12.37 20.36 -7.99
CA ASN A 63 12.53 20.43 -9.44
C ASN A 63 11.21 20.67 -10.19
N GLU A 64 10.11 20.06 -9.74
CA GLU A 64 8.81 20.16 -10.43
C GLU A 64 8.00 21.41 -10.08
N VAL A 65 8.09 21.88 -8.83
CA VAL A 65 7.20 22.92 -8.28
C VAL A 65 7.98 24.13 -7.78
N GLY A 66 9.32 24.04 -7.67
CA GLY A 66 10.15 25.10 -7.11
C GLY A 66 10.07 25.22 -5.58
N LYS A 67 9.40 24.30 -4.89
CA LYS A 67 9.19 24.37 -3.44
C LYS A 67 10.26 23.60 -2.68
N LYS A 68 11.16 24.32 -2.01
CA LYS A 68 12.16 23.72 -1.10
C LYS A 68 11.51 23.27 0.20
N VAL A 69 11.40 21.97 0.44
CA VAL A 69 10.82 21.38 1.65
C VAL A 69 11.83 20.48 2.36
N HIS A 70 11.79 20.47 3.69
CA HIS A 70 12.60 19.53 4.47
C HIS A 70 12.01 18.11 4.34
N PRO A 71 12.83 17.04 4.26
CA PRO A 71 12.34 15.67 4.13
C PRO A 71 11.34 15.26 5.22
N GLN A 72 11.47 15.82 6.43
CA GLN A 72 10.53 15.57 7.52
C GLN A 72 9.10 16.08 7.22
N THR A 73 8.98 17.19 6.49
CA THR A 73 7.67 17.72 6.07
C THR A 73 6.96 16.73 5.14
N ILE A 74 7.72 16.08 4.26
CA ILE A 74 7.19 15.00 3.40
C ILE A 74 6.76 13.82 4.25
N ARG A 75 7.61 13.33 5.16
CA ARG A 75 7.23 12.20 6.05
C ARG A 75 5.95 12.49 6.84
N ARG A 76 5.78 13.70 7.38
CA ARG A 76 4.54 14.12 8.06
C ARG A 76 3.34 14.10 7.12
N ALA A 77 3.47 14.64 5.91
CA ALA A 77 2.39 14.62 4.91
C ALA A 77 1.99 13.19 4.51
N LEU A 78 2.96 12.27 4.42
CA LEU A 78 2.70 10.85 4.13
C LEU A 78 2.00 10.14 5.29
N LYS A 79 2.46 10.38 6.52
CA LYS A 79 1.86 9.82 7.74
C LYS A 79 0.43 10.31 7.95
N GLU A 80 0.15 11.59 7.68
CA GLU A 80 -1.22 12.15 7.66
C GLU A 80 -2.16 11.38 6.71
N ASN A 81 -1.62 10.77 5.65
CA ASN A 81 -2.37 9.97 4.67
C ASN A 81 -2.26 8.45 4.90
N GLY A 82 -1.77 8.01 6.06
CA GLY A 82 -1.67 6.59 6.42
C GLY A 82 -0.45 5.84 5.86
N TYR A 83 0.45 6.52 5.15
CA TYR A 83 1.67 5.90 4.63
C TYR A 83 2.77 5.89 5.68
N ASN A 84 3.23 4.69 6.03
CA ASN A 84 4.29 4.48 7.02
C ASN A 84 5.51 3.83 6.37
N GLY A 85 6.69 4.14 6.90
CA GLY A 85 7.90 3.39 6.55
C GLY A 85 7.76 1.93 6.96
N ARG A 86 7.95 1.03 6.01
CA ARG A 86 7.94 -0.43 6.20
C ARG A 86 9.03 -1.04 5.34
N VAL A 87 9.60 -2.14 5.82
CA VAL A 87 10.51 -2.96 5.03
C VAL A 87 9.68 -4.04 4.35
N ALA A 88 9.86 -4.20 3.03
CA ALA A 88 9.20 -5.26 2.29
C ALA A 88 9.62 -6.62 2.85
N ARG A 89 8.65 -7.49 3.15
CA ARG A 89 8.93 -8.84 3.63
C ARG A 89 9.48 -9.66 2.47
N LYS A 90 10.50 -10.48 2.73
CA LYS A 90 11.01 -11.44 1.75
C LYS A 90 9.87 -12.41 1.40
N LYS A 91 9.41 -12.38 0.16
CA LYS A 91 8.42 -13.34 -0.34
C LYS A 91 9.15 -14.69 -0.55
N PRO A 92 8.57 -15.83 -0.11
CA PRO A 92 9.11 -17.11 -0.52
C PRO A 92 9.11 -17.17 -2.06
N PRO A 93 10.14 -17.79 -2.64
CA PRO A 93 10.24 -17.92 -4.09
C PRO A 93 9.05 -18.72 -4.62
N VAL A 94 8.51 -18.25 -5.74
CA VAL A 94 7.39 -18.89 -6.44
C VAL A 94 7.98 -19.65 -7.62
N LEU A 95 7.64 -20.93 -7.71
CA LEU A 95 8.05 -21.80 -8.82
C LEU A 95 7.26 -21.50 -10.10
N GLU A 96 7.70 -22.01 -11.25
CA GLU A 96 7.04 -21.80 -12.56
C GLU A 96 5.53 -22.15 -12.51
N TYR A 97 5.17 -23.16 -11.71
CA TYR A 97 3.81 -23.67 -11.56
C TYR A 97 3.03 -23.09 -10.37
N GLY A 98 3.52 -22.00 -9.75
CA GLY A 98 2.81 -21.31 -8.67
C GLY A 98 2.85 -21.99 -7.29
N SER A 99 3.55 -23.11 -7.15
CA SER A 99 3.75 -23.76 -5.86
C SER A 99 4.69 -22.93 -4.98
N VAL A 100 4.28 -22.67 -3.74
CA VAL A 100 5.10 -22.00 -2.72
C VAL A 100 5.75 -23.07 -1.86
N ILE A 101 7.07 -23.20 -1.93
CA ILE A 101 7.83 -24.10 -1.06
C ILE A 101 8.53 -23.28 0.01
N TRP A 102 8.26 -23.60 1.26
CA TRP A 102 8.95 -23.00 2.40
C TRP A 102 10.13 -23.89 2.79
N SER A 103 11.26 -23.71 2.09
CA SER A 103 12.51 -24.40 2.41
C SER A 103 13.66 -23.40 2.59
N PRO A 104 14.40 -23.45 3.71
CA PRO A 104 15.59 -22.63 3.91
C PRO A 104 16.71 -22.93 2.90
N TYR A 105 16.65 -24.07 2.19
CA TYR A 105 17.63 -24.50 1.20
C TYR A 105 17.15 -24.36 -0.27
N PHE A 106 16.06 -23.61 -0.50
CA PHE A 106 15.46 -23.45 -1.83
C PHE A 106 16.48 -23.04 -2.90
N SER A 107 17.34 -22.06 -2.60
CA SER A 107 18.29 -21.52 -3.59
C SER A 107 19.27 -22.58 -4.10
N SER A 108 19.63 -23.56 -3.27
CA SER A 108 20.59 -24.63 -3.61
C SER A 108 19.97 -25.75 -4.43
N HIS A 109 18.67 -26.01 -4.27
CA HIS A 109 17.98 -27.17 -4.87
C HIS A 109 16.87 -26.78 -5.84
N ARG A 110 16.88 -25.53 -6.32
CA ARG A 110 15.82 -24.99 -7.18
C ARG A 110 15.58 -25.86 -8.42
N ASN A 111 16.66 -26.23 -9.11
CA ASN A 111 16.58 -27.01 -10.35
C ASN A 111 16.05 -28.43 -10.09
N ASP A 112 16.45 -29.05 -8.97
CA ASP A 112 16.00 -30.39 -8.59
C ASP A 112 14.50 -30.40 -8.25
N ILE A 113 14.05 -29.37 -7.54
CA ILE A 113 12.63 -29.16 -7.21
C ILE A 113 11.81 -28.94 -8.48
N GLU A 114 12.27 -28.06 -9.38
CA GLU A 114 11.61 -27.82 -10.67
C GLU A 114 11.58 -29.12 -11.51
N ALA A 115 12.65 -29.90 -11.56
CA ALA A 115 12.73 -31.18 -12.27
C ALA A 115 11.72 -32.22 -11.75
N VAL A 116 11.57 -32.35 -10.43
CA VAL A 116 10.56 -33.24 -9.83
C VAL A 116 9.14 -32.79 -10.19
N GLN A 117 8.89 -31.48 -10.16
CA GLN A 117 7.59 -30.92 -10.56
C GLN A 117 7.28 -31.17 -12.04
N HIS A 118 8.25 -30.96 -12.93
CA HIS A 118 8.10 -31.27 -14.35
C HIS A 118 7.81 -32.77 -14.58
N LYS A 119 8.46 -33.66 -13.83
CA LYS A 119 8.23 -35.11 -13.92
C LYS A 119 6.80 -35.47 -13.49
N PHE A 120 6.33 -34.91 -12.38
CA PHE A 120 4.96 -35.10 -11.90
C PHE A 120 3.92 -34.60 -12.93
N LEU A 121 4.11 -33.39 -13.47
CA LEU A 121 3.19 -32.80 -14.45
C LEU A 121 3.14 -33.57 -15.78
N ARG A 122 4.29 -34.08 -16.27
CA ARG A 122 4.31 -34.96 -17.46
C ARG A 122 3.50 -36.24 -17.24
N LEU A 123 3.57 -36.81 -16.05
CA LEU A 123 2.86 -38.04 -15.72
C LEU A 123 1.35 -37.81 -15.61
N ALA A 124 0.94 -36.70 -14.97
CA ALA A 124 -0.45 -36.27 -14.90
C ALA A 124 -1.06 -35.95 -16.28
N ALA A 125 -0.30 -35.31 -17.17
CA ALA A 125 -0.70 -35.05 -18.55
C ALA A 125 -0.94 -36.37 -19.33
N LYS A 126 -0.04 -37.36 -19.17
CA LYS A 126 -0.17 -38.68 -19.79
C LYS A 126 -1.43 -39.42 -19.33
N HIS A 127 -1.81 -39.30 -18.06
CA HIS A 127 -3.01 -39.96 -17.52
C HIS A 127 -4.31 -39.24 -17.89
N SER A 128 -4.31 -37.91 -17.95
CA SER A 128 -5.51 -37.12 -18.24
C SER A 128 -5.76 -36.88 -19.73
N GLY A 129 -4.80 -37.23 -20.61
CA GLY A 129 -4.87 -36.96 -22.04
C GLY A 129 -4.73 -35.48 -22.40
N ASN A 130 -4.52 -34.61 -21.41
CA ASN A 130 -4.37 -33.17 -21.63
C ASN A 130 -2.95 -32.83 -22.10
N PRO A 131 -2.80 -31.92 -23.07
CA PRO A 131 -1.49 -31.47 -23.52
C PRO A 131 -0.74 -30.76 -22.38
N MET A 132 0.56 -31.04 -22.30
CA MET A 132 1.46 -30.44 -21.31
C MET A 132 1.46 -28.91 -21.47
N PRO A 133 1.28 -28.11 -20.40
CA PRO A 133 1.23 -26.67 -20.52
C PRO A 133 2.61 -26.14 -20.93
N TYR A 134 2.73 -25.70 -22.18
CA TYR A 134 3.97 -25.09 -22.67
C TYR A 134 4.21 -23.75 -21.97
N SER A 135 5.48 -23.54 -21.62
CA SER A 135 5.99 -22.41 -20.85
C SER A 135 5.53 -21.04 -21.38
N SER A 136 5.44 -20.07 -20.47
CA SER A 136 4.94 -18.68 -20.59
C SER A 136 3.44 -18.48 -20.33
N HIS A 137 3.10 -18.37 -19.03
CA HIS A 137 2.00 -17.56 -18.50
C HIS A 137 0.58 -17.72 -19.11
N LYS A 138 -0.08 -18.89 -18.95
CA LYS A 138 -1.54 -19.03 -19.21
C LYS A 138 -2.32 -19.94 -18.22
N TRP A 139 -1.74 -20.40 -17.11
CA TRP A 139 -2.35 -21.43 -16.26
C TRP A 139 -3.40 -20.93 -15.23
N LEU A 140 -3.55 -19.61 -15.03
CA LEU A 140 -4.53 -19.06 -14.07
C LEU A 140 -6.00 -19.27 -14.48
N THR A 141 -6.29 -19.65 -15.73
CA THR A 141 -7.67 -19.90 -16.20
C THR A 141 -8.12 -21.35 -16.12
N ASN A 142 -7.18 -22.31 -15.98
CA ASN A 142 -7.49 -23.74 -15.98
C ASN A 142 -7.50 -24.40 -14.59
N THR A 143 -6.89 -23.80 -13.58
CA THR A 143 -6.83 -24.38 -12.23
C THR A 143 -8.15 -24.37 -11.49
N VAL A 144 -8.98 -23.35 -11.70
CA VAL A 144 -10.34 -23.31 -11.12
C VAL A 144 -11.19 -24.45 -11.68
N LYS A 145 -11.03 -24.81 -12.96
CA LYS A 145 -11.74 -25.95 -13.57
C LYS A 145 -11.24 -27.31 -13.09
N LEU A 146 -9.91 -27.47 -12.92
CA LEU A 146 -9.30 -28.72 -12.42
C LEU A 146 -9.58 -28.97 -10.93
N PHE A 147 -9.59 -27.93 -10.09
CA PHE A 147 -9.90 -28.06 -8.66
C PHE A 147 -11.39 -28.37 -8.43
N LEU A 148 -12.28 -27.83 -9.27
CA LEU A 148 -13.70 -28.18 -9.24
C LEU A 148 -13.95 -29.61 -9.73
N SER A 149 -13.25 -30.09 -10.77
CA SER A 149 -13.42 -31.47 -11.26
C SER A 149 -12.83 -32.56 -10.36
N LEU A 150 -11.87 -32.22 -9.49
CA LEU A 150 -11.25 -33.17 -8.55
C LEU A 150 -12.02 -33.29 -7.22
N ASN A 151 -12.87 -32.31 -6.88
CA ASN A 151 -13.73 -32.37 -5.71
C ASN A 151 -15.06 -33.10 -5.96
N ASP A 152 -15.35 -33.50 -7.21
CA ASP A 152 -16.54 -34.30 -7.56
C ASP A 152 -16.34 -35.81 -7.35
N ILE A 153 -15.17 -36.24 -6.84
CA ILE A 153 -14.93 -37.65 -6.47
C ILE A 153 -15.25 -37.79 -4.98
N SER A 154 -16.52 -38.02 -4.68
CA SER A 154 -16.97 -38.48 -3.36
C SER A 154 -16.30 -39.82 -3.05
N TRP A 155 -15.58 -39.90 -1.93
CA TRP A 155 -15.10 -41.17 -1.39
C TRP A 155 -16.31 -42.00 -0.94
N GLN A 156 -16.57 -43.11 -1.65
CA GLN A 156 -17.27 -44.29 -1.10
C GLN A 156 -16.26 -45.21 -0.44
#